data_AF-A0A5M9K0X1-F1
#
_entry.id   AF-A0A5M9K0X1-F1
#
_cell.length_a   1.000
_cell.length_b   1.000
_cell.length_c   1.000
_cell.angle_alpha   90.00
_cell.angle_beta   90.00
_cell.angle_gamma   90.00
#
_symmetry.space_group_name_H-M   'P 1'
#
loop_
_entity.id
_entity.type
_entity.pdbx_description
1 polymer ?
#
loop_
_entity_poly.entity_id
_entity_poly.type
_entity_poly.pdbx_seq_one_letter_code
_entity_poly.pdbx_strand_id
1 'polypeptide(L)'
;MGHNIFWLKIYGLVCSDAASNLLGLIFSNPDYLLHDDLNGRHGRDFVSSTCCSRLNHLPAQELASYVVNLLFEKYPVPRVSDTFSKMGNPPIDDEKATPSPTSPIDSNERNRSLFTLLFQSLAIAAIPYGEGGPLISAIYGGGQLSIFVGWIVVLILDECVALSLSELASRYPTSAGPYYWSFQVAKRHKTILSFITGWVWLIGNWTITLSVNFGFASLISATIAMYHPDFVASSWQLTLIFYAICLLTFVICTFGNRFLPMVDTICAAWTAISILIILIALSVSAKEGRHSADYALGNYDTSFSGWGGFTFFIGLLPAAYTFSAIGMISSMAEEVSNPTVKVPKAIALCVPVGGTAGLFFIIPICVTMPPLADIIGAPNAQAIPYIFHMVMGSPGGGLGLTFLVLGITMFCSISITVAASRCTWAFARDQAIPGSRIFSIVNKSVNVPVNALILVTLVQMLLGLINLGSSSAFTAFVSVGVMALSISYAIPIGLSLLWNRRKEVSHARWNCGSMIGTTVNVVALVWIAFEVVLFSMPTALPVTEVTMNYASVVLVGFMTIAAIWYGVYARRVYKGPPASDGL
;
A
#
# COMPACT_ATOMS: atom_id res chain seq x y z
N MET A 1 33.19 14.30 -9.33
CA MET A 1 32.05 15.16 -9.73
C MET A 1 31.45 14.82 -11.10
N GLY A 2 32.21 14.34 -12.10
CA GLY A 2 31.66 14.06 -13.46
C GLY A 2 30.81 12.79 -13.63
N HIS A 3 30.99 11.75 -12.79
CA HIS A 3 30.26 10.47 -12.94
C HIS A 3 28.83 10.47 -12.36
N ASN A 4 28.52 11.31 -11.37
CA ASN A 4 27.19 11.34 -10.73
C ASN A 4 26.15 12.14 -11.54
N ILE A 5 26.59 13.12 -12.34
CA ILE A 5 25.72 13.89 -13.26
C ILE A 5 25.26 13.03 -14.45
N PHE A 6 26.07 12.03 -14.85
CA PHE A 6 25.74 11.12 -15.94
C PHE A 6 24.56 10.21 -15.57
N TRP A 7 24.55 9.66 -14.35
CA TRP A 7 23.44 8.85 -13.86
C TRP A 7 22.16 9.65 -13.63
N LEU A 8 22.24 10.89 -13.12
CA LEU A 8 21.09 11.79 -12.96
C LEU A 8 20.46 12.20 -14.31
N LYS A 9 21.27 12.43 -15.36
CA LYS A 9 20.76 12.73 -16.71
C LYS A 9 20.12 11.51 -17.37
N ILE A 10 20.70 10.32 -17.22
CA ILE A 10 20.10 9.07 -17.71
C ILE A 10 18.83 8.73 -16.91
N TYR A 11 18.79 8.99 -15.60
CA TYR A 11 17.60 8.81 -14.75
C TYR A 11 16.43 9.69 -15.18
N GLY A 12 16.69 10.99 -15.40
CA GLY A 12 15.69 11.93 -15.90
C GLY A 12 15.17 11.54 -17.29
N LEU A 13 16.06 11.10 -18.18
CA LEU A 13 15.69 10.66 -19.54
C LEU A 13 14.88 9.36 -19.52
N VAL A 14 15.26 8.34 -18.75
CA VAL A 14 14.55 7.04 -18.74
C VAL A 14 13.17 7.13 -18.07
N CYS A 15 13.03 7.87 -16.96
CA CYS A 15 11.72 8.07 -16.32
C CYS A 15 10.82 9.02 -17.12
N SER A 16 11.39 10.08 -17.73
CA SER A 16 10.63 10.99 -18.59
C SER A 16 10.23 10.32 -19.91
N ASP A 17 11.10 9.52 -20.53
CA ASP A 17 10.80 8.79 -21.76
C ASP A 17 9.84 7.62 -21.53
N ALA A 18 9.90 6.93 -20.39
CA ALA A 18 8.92 5.89 -20.06
C ALA A 18 7.53 6.49 -19.80
N ALA A 19 7.45 7.60 -19.06
CA ALA A 19 6.20 8.30 -18.81
C ALA A 19 5.65 8.98 -20.08
N SER A 20 6.50 9.60 -20.91
CA SER A 20 6.10 10.26 -22.16
C SER A 20 5.73 9.26 -23.26
N ASN A 21 6.39 8.10 -23.35
CA ASN A 21 5.99 7.03 -24.27
C ASN A 21 4.70 6.34 -23.82
N LEU A 22 4.46 6.20 -22.51
CA LEU A 22 3.20 5.64 -22.00
C LEU A 22 2.03 6.61 -22.19
N LEU A 23 2.22 7.90 -21.88
CA LEU A 23 1.24 8.96 -22.15
C LEU A 23 1.04 9.16 -23.67
N GLY A 24 2.11 9.10 -24.45
CA GLY A 24 2.06 9.12 -25.91
C GLY A 24 1.26 7.94 -26.48
N LEU A 25 1.44 6.72 -25.96
CA LEU A 25 0.63 5.56 -26.33
C LEU A 25 -0.86 5.71 -25.94
N ILE A 26 -1.15 6.44 -24.88
CA ILE A 26 -2.53 6.72 -24.41
C ILE A 26 -3.21 7.80 -25.27
N PHE A 27 -2.47 8.82 -25.72
CA PHE A 27 -3.03 9.98 -26.44
C PHE A 27 -2.82 9.98 -27.97
N SER A 28 -2.03 9.06 -28.53
CA SER A 28 -1.71 9.04 -29.98
C SER A 28 -2.62 8.15 -30.84
N ASN A 29 -3.72 7.61 -30.30
CA ASN A 29 -4.72 6.91 -31.12
C ASN A 29 -5.96 7.79 -31.35
N PRO A 30 -6.17 8.34 -32.55
CA PRO A 30 -7.33 9.17 -32.88
C PRO A 30 -8.66 8.39 -32.86
N ASP A 31 -8.61 7.07 -32.80
CA ASP A 31 -9.81 6.21 -32.82
C ASP A 31 -10.54 6.12 -31.46
N TYR A 32 -10.06 6.81 -30.42
CA TYR A 32 -10.67 6.79 -29.07
C TYR A 32 -11.81 7.80 -28.86
N LEU A 33 -12.12 8.67 -29.83
CA LEU A 33 -13.07 9.78 -29.61
C LEU A 33 -14.21 9.91 -30.63
N LEU A 34 -14.32 9.03 -31.62
CA LEU A 34 -15.38 9.11 -32.63
C LEU A 34 -15.97 7.74 -32.90
N HIS A 35 -17.00 7.38 -32.15
CA HIS A 35 -18.16 6.66 -32.69
C HIS A 35 -19.27 6.64 -31.63
N ASP A 36 -20.18 7.62 -31.74
CA ASP A 36 -21.61 7.34 -31.75
C ASP A 36 -22.29 8.44 -32.57
N ASP A 37 -22.84 8.03 -33.71
CA ASP A 37 -23.75 8.80 -34.55
C ASP A 37 -24.98 9.18 -33.72
N LEU A 38 -25.27 10.47 -33.61
CA LEU A 38 -26.62 11.05 -33.72
C LEU A 38 -26.51 12.58 -33.81
N ASN A 39 -26.64 13.07 -35.04
CA ASN A 39 -27.13 14.39 -35.48
C ASN A 39 -27.23 15.53 -34.45
N GLY A 40 -26.39 16.55 -34.62
CA GLY A 40 -26.64 17.88 -34.06
C GLY A 40 -25.40 18.77 -34.09
N ARG A 41 -25.34 19.71 -35.05
CA ARG A 41 -24.29 20.72 -35.17
C ARG A 41 -24.17 21.50 -33.85
N HIS A 42 -23.07 21.38 -33.09
CA HIS A 42 -22.45 22.38 -32.19
C HIS A 42 -21.30 21.73 -31.39
N GLY A 43 -20.18 21.39 -32.03
CA GLY A 43 -19.08 20.70 -31.35
C GLY A 43 -17.73 20.81 -32.05
N ARG A 44 -17.48 21.91 -32.77
CA ARG A 44 -16.23 22.08 -33.55
C ARG A 44 -15.20 23.04 -32.96
N ASP A 45 -15.37 23.51 -31.72
CA ASP A 45 -14.49 24.53 -31.13
C ASP A 45 -13.83 24.18 -29.78
N PHE A 46 -13.80 22.91 -29.33
CA PHE A 46 -13.30 22.58 -27.98
C PHE A 46 -11.90 21.96 -27.89
N VAL A 47 -11.10 21.97 -28.96
CA VAL A 47 -9.68 21.58 -28.88
C VAL A 47 -8.83 22.64 -29.58
N SER A 48 -8.53 23.73 -28.87
CA SER A 48 -7.45 24.65 -29.24
C SER A 48 -6.37 24.67 -28.16
N SER A 49 -5.14 24.90 -28.59
CA SER A 49 -3.88 24.97 -27.83
C SER A 49 -3.86 25.93 -26.64
N THR A 50 -4.95 26.66 -26.41
CA THR A 50 -5.13 27.64 -25.32
C THR A 50 -5.41 26.99 -23.96
N CYS A 51 -5.89 25.73 -23.93
CA CYS A 51 -6.21 25.05 -22.67
C CYS A 51 -4.94 24.56 -21.92
N CYS A 52 -3.92 24.09 -22.67
CA CYS A 52 -2.62 23.72 -22.09
C CYS A 52 -1.82 24.92 -21.55
N SER A 53 -1.97 26.12 -22.14
CA SER A 53 -1.21 27.28 -21.67
C SER A 53 -1.79 27.93 -20.40
N ARG A 54 -3.07 27.71 -20.08
CA ARG A 54 -3.70 28.22 -18.84
C ARG A 54 -3.44 27.36 -17.60
N LEU A 55 -3.15 26.07 -17.77
CA LEU A 55 -2.85 25.14 -16.66
C LEU A 55 -1.51 25.42 -15.98
N ASN A 56 -0.55 26.05 -16.69
CA ASN A 56 0.79 26.33 -16.16
C ASN A 56 0.88 27.57 -15.26
N HIS A 57 -0.22 28.28 -15.02
CA HIS A 57 -0.22 29.56 -14.29
C HIS A 57 -1.17 29.63 -13.08
N LEU A 58 -1.79 28.51 -12.68
CA LEU A 58 -2.70 28.47 -11.54
C LEU A 58 -1.95 28.04 -10.25
N PRO A 59 -2.17 28.70 -9.11
CA PRO A 59 -1.64 28.24 -7.82
C PRO A 59 -2.24 26.88 -7.42
N ALA A 60 -1.47 26.05 -6.71
CA ALA A 60 -1.80 24.64 -6.44
C ALA A 60 -3.17 24.42 -5.74
N GLN A 61 -3.62 25.36 -4.91
CA GLN A 61 -4.96 25.35 -4.30
C GLN A 61 -6.09 25.49 -5.33
N GLU A 62 -5.92 26.30 -6.37
CA GLU A 62 -6.90 26.45 -7.45
C GLU A 62 -6.86 25.28 -8.42
N LEU A 63 -5.69 24.65 -8.63
CA LEU A 63 -5.60 23.43 -9.43
C LEU A 63 -6.32 22.26 -8.73
N ALA A 64 -6.15 22.11 -7.41
CA ALA A 64 -6.88 21.12 -6.61
C ALA A 64 -8.39 21.41 -6.62
N SER A 65 -8.80 22.67 -6.44
CA SER A 65 -10.21 23.07 -6.50
C SER A 65 -10.80 22.91 -7.91
N TYR A 66 -10.02 23.16 -8.96
CA TYR A 66 -10.43 23.00 -10.36
C TYR A 66 -10.56 21.54 -10.74
N VAL A 67 -9.63 20.68 -10.31
CA VAL A 67 -9.73 19.21 -10.50
C VAL A 67 -10.90 18.64 -9.70
N VAL A 68 -11.08 19.06 -8.45
CA VAL A 68 -12.24 18.70 -7.60
C VAL A 68 -13.55 19.15 -8.27
N ASN A 69 -13.65 20.40 -8.71
CA ASN A 69 -14.86 20.92 -9.36
C ASN A 69 -15.12 20.26 -10.72
N LEU A 70 -14.10 19.97 -11.54
CA LEU A 70 -14.26 19.22 -12.79
C LEU A 70 -14.73 17.77 -12.54
N LEU A 71 -14.29 17.15 -11.45
CA LEU A 71 -14.70 15.81 -11.05
C LEU A 71 -16.16 15.80 -10.55
N PHE A 72 -16.61 16.83 -9.84
CA PHE A 72 -17.98 16.92 -9.30
C PHE A 72 -19.02 17.47 -10.29
N GLU A 73 -18.64 18.37 -11.21
CA GLU A 73 -19.57 19.00 -12.15
C GLU A 73 -19.88 18.10 -13.37
N LYS A 74 -18.96 17.17 -13.70
CA LYS A 74 -19.11 16.26 -14.85
C LYS A 74 -19.63 14.85 -14.49
N TYR A 75 -19.45 14.42 -13.23
CA TYR A 75 -19.90 13.13 -12.73
C TYR A 75 -20.38 13.24 -11.28
N PRO A 76 -21.68 13.44 -11.02
CA PRO A 76 -22.19 13.44 -9.65
C PRO A 76 -21.90 12.07 -9.00
N VAL A 77 -21.10 12.07 -7.94
CA VAL A 77 -20.84 10.90 -7.09
C VAL A 77 -22.19 10.43 -6.51
N PRO A 78 -22.63 9.18 -6.73
CA PRO A 78 -23.84 8.67 -6.10
C PRO A 78 -23.68 8.72 -4.58
N ARG A 79 -24.75 9.09 -3.86
CA ARG A 79 -24.73 9.06 -2.39
C ARG A 79 -24.37 7.65 -1.93
N VAL A 80 -23.50 7.56 -0.94
CA VAL A 80 -23.04 6.30 -0.32
C VAL A 80 -24.23 5.37 0.03
N SER A 81 -25.39 5.93 0.38
CA SER A 81 -26.65 5.19 0.62
C SER A 81 -27.16 4.38 -0.57
N ASP A 82 -26.94 4.84 -1.80
CA ASP A 82 -27.47 4.23 -3.03
C ASP A 82 -26.60 3.06 -3.50
N THR A 83 -25.32 3.06 -3.12
CA THR A 83 -24.42 1.92 -3.31
C THR A 83 -24.75 0.80 -2.32
N PHE A 84 -25.14 1.13 -1.08
CA PHE A 84 -25.60 0.16 -0.08
C PHE A 84 -26.97 -0.45 -0.39
N SER A 85 -27.91 0.30 -0.99
CA SER A 85 -29.23 -0.24 -1.35
C SER A 85 -29.19 -1.24 -2.52
N LYS A 86 -28.20 -1.10 -3.42
CA LYS A 86 -27.92 -2.06 -4.50
C LYS A 86 -27.11 -3.30 -4.06
N MET A 87 -26.70 -3.38 -2.78
CA MET A 87 -26.13 -4.58 -2.16
C MET A 87 -27.20 -5.53 -1.60
N GLY A 88 -28.44 -5.48 -2.09
CA GLY A 88 -29.48 -6.45 -1.76
C GLY A 88 -29.07 -7.86 -2.18
N ASN A 89 -29.15 -8.81 -1.25
CA ASN A 89 -28.82 -10.23 -1.45
C ASN A 89 -29.43 -10.77 -2.76
N PRO A 90 -28.66 -11.44 -3.62
CA PRO A 90 -29.28 -12.31 -4.61
C PRO A 90 -29.97 -13.48 -3.87
N PRO A 91 -31.05 -14.05 -4.43
CA PRO A 91 -31.70 -15.22 -3.85
C PRO A 91 -30.68 -16.37 -3.72
N ILE A 92 -30.73 -17.04 -2.57
CA ILE A 92 -29.96 -18.25 -2.31
C ILE A 92 -30.65 -19.37 -3.07
N ASP A 93 -30.26 -19.58 -4.33
CA ASP A 93 -30.56 -20.82 -5.02
C ASP A 93 -29.50 -21.85 -4.58
N ASP A 94 -29.90 -22.78 -3.71
CA ASP A 94 -29.15 -23.97 -3.34
C ASP A 94 -29.06 -24.92 -4.55
N GLU A 95 -28.31 -24.52 -5.58
CA GLU A 95 -27.96 -25.43 -6.67
C GLU A 95 -26.70 -26.21 -6.26
N LYS A 96 -26.91 -27.52 -6.02
CA LYS A 96 -25.86 -28.52 -5.73
C LYS A 96 -24.72 -28.40 -6.74
N ALA A 97 -23.67 -27.69 -6.36
CA ALA A 97 -22.40 -27.70 -7.08
C ALA A 97 -21.83 -29.12 -7.05
N THR A 98 -21.74 -29.75 -8.22
CA THR A 98 -20.99 -30.98 -8.42
C THR A 98 -19.50 -30.67 -8.22
N PRO A 99 -18.78 -31.38 -7.34
CA PRO A 99 -17.38 -31.08 -7.09
C PRO A 99 -16.54 -31.49 -8.31
N SER A 100 -15.85 -30.52 -8.91
CA SER A 100 -14.73 -30.77 -9.81
C SER A 100 -13.60 -31.47 -9.04
N PRO A 101 -12.87 -32.42 -9.62
CA PRO A 101 -11.82 -33.15 -8.93
C PRO A 101 -10.58 -32.24 -8.78
N THR A 102 -10.53 -31.46 -7.71
CA THR A 102 -9.32 -30.76 -7.27
C THR A 102 -8.49 -31.68 -6.37
N SER A 103 -7.17 -31.43 -6.35
CA SER A 103 -6.21 -32.11 -5.47
C SER A 103 -6.68 -32.17 -4.01
N PRO A 104 -6.32 -33.23 -3.25
CA PRO A 104 -6.87 -33.50 -1.93
C PRO A 104 -6.30 -32.53 -0.90
N ILE A 105 -6.91 -31.35 -0.81
CA ILE A 105 -6.84 -30.49 0.36
C ILE A 105 -8.27 -30.46 0.87
N ASP A 106 -8.50 -31.18 1.98
CA ASP A 106 -9.81 -31.45 2.54
C ASP A 106 -10.63 -30.17 2.73
N SER A 107 -11.93 -30.27 2.47
CA SER A 107 -12.95 -29.21 2.65
C SER A 107 -13.00 -28.64 4.08
N ASN A 108 -12.33 -29.27 5.05
CA ASN A 108 -12.21 -28.85 6.44
C ASN A 108 -11.15 -27.76 6.71
N GLU A 109 -10.35 -27.33 5.73
CA GLU A 109 -9.25 -26.37 5.95
C GLU A 109 -9.60 -24.88 5.70
N ARG A 110 -10.77 -24.57 5.11
CA ARG A 110 -11.18 -23.19 4.77
C ARG A 110 -11.84 -22.47 5.94
N ASN A 111 -11.04 -22.03 6.92
CA ASN A 111 -11.52 -21.48 8.19
C ASN A 111 -11.75 -19.95 8.20
N ARG A 112 -11.39 -19.20 7.14
CA ARG A 112 -11.53 -17.73 7.14
C ARG A 112 -12.91 -17.26 6.65
N SER A 113 -13.55 -16.42 7.47
CA SER A 113 -14.79 -15.69 7.12
C SER A 113 -14.49 -14.36 6.40
N LEU A 114 -15.52 -13.70 5.86
CA LEU A 114 -15.38 -12.36 5.27
C LEU A 114 -14.89 -11.35 6.31
N PHE A 115 -15.45 -11.38 7.52
CA PHE A 115 -15.06 -10.47 8.60
C PHE A 115 -13.62 -10.71 9.03
N THR A 116 -13.18 -11.96 9.13
CA THR A 116 -11.78 -12.29 9.43
C THR A 116 -10.83 -11.71 8.40
N LEU A 117 -11.16 -11.81 7.10
CA LEU A 117 -10.34 -11.21 6.04
C LEU A 117 -10.33 -9.68 6.09
N LEU A 118 -11.48 -9.05 6.30
CA LEU A 118 -11.58 -7.61 6.44
C LEU A 118 -10.80 -7.11 7.66
N PHE A 119 -10.88 -7.82 8.78
CA PHE A 119 -10.12 -7.48 9.98
C PHE A 119 -8.62 -7.68 9.78
N GLN A 120 -8.21 -8.71 9.04
CA GLN A 120 -6.82 -8.89 8.66
C GLN A 120 -6.34 -7.78 7.72
N SER A 121 -7.14 -7.35 6.73
CA SER A 121 -6.74 -6.25 5.85
C SER A 121 -6.63 -4.93 6.61
N LEU A 122 -7.54 -4.66 7.56
CA LEU A 122 -7.45 -3.52 8.47
C LEU A 122 -6.26 -3.63 9.44
N ALA A 123 -5.90 -4.84 9.87
CA ALA A 123 -4.72 -5.09 10.69
C ALA A 123 -3.42 -4.85 9.90
N ILE A 124 -3.39 -5.20 8.61
CA ILE A 124 -2.26 -4.89 7.72
C ILE A 124 -2.15 -3.39 7.49
N ALA A 125 -3.27 -2.69 7.24
CA ALA A 125 -3.29 -1.23 7.10
C ALA A 125 -2.86 -0.52 8.40
N ALA A 126 -3.24 -1.07 9.55
CA ALA A 126 -2.76 -0.66 10.87
C ALA A 126 -2.87 0.85 11.11
N ILE A 127 -4.01 1.46 10.79
CA ILE A 127 -4.16 2.90 10.52
C ILE A 127 -3.35 3.84 11.46
N PRO A 128 -3.42 3.73 12.81
CA PRO A 128 -2.59 4.59 13.68
C PRO A 128 -1.08 4.47 13.45
N TYR A 129 -0.60 3.28 13.13
CA TYR A 129 0.79 3.03 12.75
C TYR A 129 1.04 3.37 11.27
N GLY A 130 0.15 2.97 10.37
CA GLY A 130 0.28 3.24 8.92
C GLY A 130 0.41 4.73 8.62
N GLU A 131 -0.43 5.56 9.24
CA GLU A 131 -0.36 7.02 9.10
C GLU A 131 0.73 7.60 10.01
N GLY A 132 0.79 7.12 11.25
CA GLY A 132 1.63 7.69 12.30
C GLY A 132 3.13 7.44 12.15
N GLY A 133 3.52 6.26 11.65
CA GLY A 133 4.92 5.87 11.46
C GLY A 133 5.66 6.78 10.47
N PRO A 134 5.16 6.94 9.23
CA PRO A 134 5.74 7.84 8.23
C PRO A 134 5.32 9.32 8.37
N LEU A 135 4.58 9.69 9.43
CA LEU A 135 3.96 11.01 9.62
C LEU A 135 4.93 12.19 9.44
N ILE A 136 6.22 12.01 9.75
CA ILE A 136 7.26 13.03 9.49
C ILE A 136 7.23 13.52 8.04
N SER A 137 6.96 12.64 7.07
CA SER A 137 6.87 13.03 5.66
C SER A 137 5.72 14.02 5.41
N ALA A 138 4.60 13.90 6.12
CA ALA A 138 3.51 14.88 6.05
C ALA A 138 3.78 16.15 6.85
N ILE A 139 4.65 16.12 7.86
CA ILE A 139 5.16 17.34 8.49
C ILE A 139 6.00 18.15 7.50
N TYR A 140 6.91 17.48 6.77
CA TYR A 140 7.59 18.12 5.62
C TYR A 140 6.60 18.50 4.52
N GLY A 141 5.54 17.70 4.33
CA GLY A 141 4.53 17.82 3.29
C GLY A 141 3.49 18.93 3.46
N GLY A 142 3.62 19.77 4.48
CA GLY A 142 2.70 20.89 4.71
C GLY A 142 2.01 20.89 6.06
N GLY A 143 2.16 19.84 6.86
CA GLY A 143 1.51 19.71 8.16
C GLY A 143 0.02 19.39 8.04
N GLN A 144 -0.80 20.12 8.79
CA GLN A 144 -2.23 19.84 9.02
C GLN A 144 -3.03 19.65 7.73
N LEU A 145 -2.92 20.58 6.76
CA LEU A 145 -3.66 20.50 5.50
C LEU A 145 -3.34 19.20 4.75
N SER A 146 -2.05 18.85 4.65
CA SER A 146 -1.64 17.62 3.97
C SER A 146 -2.06 16.36 4.72
N ILE A 147 -2.01 16.34 6.06
CA ILE A 147 -2.42 15.18 6.85
C ILE A 147 -3.93 14.95 6.68
N PHE A 148 -4.75 16.01 6.75
CA PHE A 148 -6.21 15.87 6.68
C PHE A 148 -6.73 15.72 5.23
N VAL A 149 -6.45 16.70 4.37
CA VAL A 149 -6.94 16.68 2.98
C VAL A 149 -6.23 15.61 2.18
N GLY A 150 -4.93 15.40 2.42
CA GLY A 150 -4.17 14.35 1.76
C GLY A 150 -4.69 12.96 2.08
N TRP A 151 -5.11 12.70 3.33
CA TRP A 151 -5.80 11.46 3.70
C TRP A 151 -7.04 11.25 2.83
N ILE A 152 -7.93 12.24 2.72
CA ILE A 152 -9.16 12.14 1.92
C ILE A 152 -8.84 11.90 0.44
N VAL A 153 -7.86 12.62 -0.12
CA VAL A 153 -7.43 12.45 -1.52
C VAL A 153 -6.95 11.04 -1.75
N VAL A 154 -6.07 10.52 -0.89
CA VAL A 154 -5.53 9.17 -1.02
C VAL A 154 -6.64 8.12 -0.84
N LEU A 155 -7.59 8.30 0.08
CA LEU A 155 -8.73 7.38 0.22
C LEU A 155 -9.50 7.20 -1.08
N ILE A 156 -9.74 8.28 -1.83
CA ILE A 156 -10.47 8.22 -3.10
C ILE A 156 -9.63 7.50 -4.17
N LEU A 157 -8.33 7.76 -4.22
CA LEU A 157 -7.41 7.21 -5.22
C LEU A 157 -7.11 5.72 -4.94
N ASP A 158 -6.83 5.36 -3.70
CA ASP A 158 -6.57 3.96 -3.30
C ASP A 158 -7.83 3.11 -3.30
N GLU A 159 -9.02 3.69 -3.09
CA GLU A 159 -10.27 2.97 -3.33
C GLU A 159 -10.39 2.57 -4.80
N CYS A 160 -9.93 3.41 -5.74
CA CYS A 160 -9.91 3.01 -7.15
C CYS A 160 -8.98 1.80 -7.38
N VAL A 161 -7.81 1.77 -6.73
CA VAL A 161 -6.90 0.62 -6.78
C VAL A 161 -7.56 -0.62 -6.16
N ALA A 162 -8.17 -0.47 -4.98
CA ALA A 162 -8.85 -1.55 -4.26
C ALA A 162 -9.97 -2.18 -5.09
N LEU A 163 -10.82 -1.35 -5.71
CA LEU A 163 -11.89 -1.81 -6.59
C LEU A 163 -11.32 -2.55 -7.82
N SER A 164 -10.30 -2.01 -8.49
CA SER A 164 -9.66 -2.68 -9.64
C SER A 164 -9.08 -4.06 -9.27
N LEU A 165 -8.41 -4.16 -8.11
CA LEU A 165 -7.86 -5.42 -7.60
C LEU A 165 -8.96 -6.40 -7.22
N SER A 166 -10.07 -5.90 -6.70
CA SER A 166 -11.21 -6.72 -6.29
C SER A 166 -11.86 -7.42 -7.49
N GLU A 167 -11.97 -6.78 -8.65
CA GLU A 167 -12.52 -7.46 -9.84
C GLU A 167 -11.62 -8.60 -10.33
N LEU A 168 -10.30 -8.39 -10.29
CA LEU A 168 -9.31 -9.40 -10.64
C LEU A 168 -9.32 -10.57 -9.63
N ALA A 169 -9.36 -10.26 -8.34
CA ALA A 169 -9.46 -11.25 -7.27
C ALA A 169 -10.78 -12.04 -7.32
N SER A 170 -11.88 -11.41 -7.73
CA SER A 170 -13.16 -12.10 -7.93
C SER A 170 -13.13 -13.07 -9.11
N ARG A 171 -12.49 -12.65 -10.22
CA ARG A 171 -12.40 -13.46 -11.44
C ARG A 171 -11.44 -14.64 -11.31
N TYR A 172 -10.34 -14.44 -10.57
CA TYR A 172 -9.23 -15.36 -10.42
C TYR A 172 -8.78 -15.41 -8.94
N PRO A 173 -9.57 -16.05 -8.05
CA PRO A 173 -9.25 -16.13 -6.63
C PRO A 173 -8.10 -17.11 -6.38
N THR A 174 -6.93 -16.61 -6.04
CA THR A 174 -5.75 -17.45 -5.78
C THR A 174 -4.76 -16.77 -4.87
N SER A 175 -4.04 -17.54 -4.06
CA SER A 175 -2.96 -17.04 -3.20
C SER A 175 -1.74 -16.53 -3.99
N ALA A 176 -1.69 -16.82 -5.29
CA ALA A 176 -0.70 -16.28 -6.20
C ALA A 176 -0.92 -14.78 -6.55
N GLY A 177 -2.14 -14.25 -6.38
CA GLY A 177 -2.41 -12.82 -6.53
C GLY A 177 -1.97 -12.21 -7.88
N PRO A 178 -1.28 -11.05 -7.89
CA PRO A 178 -1.03 -10.26 -9.11
C PRO A 178 -0.33 -10.97 -10.26
N TYR A 179 0.59 -11.89 -9.98
CA TYR A 179 1.31 -12.58 -11.06
C TYR A 179 0.47 -13.64 -11.76
N TYR A 180 -0.47 -14.26 -11.05
CA TYR A 180 -1.47 -15.13 -11.64
C TYR A 180 -2.44 -14.35 -12.52
N TRP A 181 -2.95 -13.23 -12.01
CA TRP A 181 -3.84 -12.34 -12.78
C TRP A 181 -3.17 -11.87 -14.06
N SER A 182 -1.89 -11.48 -13.97
CA SER A 182 -1.09 -11.09 -15.14
C SER A 182 -0.98 -12.22 -16.16
N PHE A 183 -0.75 -13.46 -15.71
CA PHE A 183 -0.65 -14.62 -16.61
C PHE A 183 -1.97 -14.91 -17.34
N GLN A 184 -3.09 -14.90 -16.61
CA GLN A 184 -4.41 -15.21 -17.19
C GLN A 184 -4.87 -14.14 -18.18
N VAL A 185 -4.69 -12.87 -17.81
CA VAL A 185 -5.15 -11.72 -18.58
C VAL A 185 -4.24 -11.43 -19.78
N ALA A 186 -2.94 -11.75 -19.70
CA ALA A 186 -2.00 -11.53 -20.79
C ALA A 186 -2.39 -12.29 -22.07
N LYS A 187 -2.28 -11.66 -23.25
CA LYS A 187 -2.47 -12.32 -24.56
C LYS A 187 -1.18 -12.88 -25.14
N ARG A 188 -0.06 -12.18 -24.92
CA ARG A 188 1.28 -12.52 -25.43
C ARG A 188 2.28 -12.42 -24.28
N HIS A 189 3.40 -13.13 -24.38
CA HIS A 189 4.48 -13.13 -23.39
C HIS A 189 4.02 -13.43 -21.95
N LYS A 190 2.94 -14.22 -21.79
CA LYS A 190 2.26 -14.47 -20.49
C LYS A 190 3.24 -14.88 -19.40
N THR A 191 4.13 -15.83 -19.69
CA THR A 191 5.12 -16.36 -18.74
C THR A 191 6.13 -15.29 -18.31
N ILE A 192 6.61 -14.44 -19.22
CA ILE A 192 7.57 -13.37 -18.90
C ILE A 192 6.90 -12.30 -18.04
N LEU A 193 5.71 -11.85 -18.43
CA LEU A 193 4.97 -10.82 -17.69
C LEU A 193 4.60 -11.31 -16.30
N SER A 194 4.09 -12.53 -16.19
CA SER A 194 3.81 -13.16 -14.90
C SER A 194 5.06 -13.27 -14.03
N PHE A 195 6.21 -13.66 -14.61
CA PHE A 195 7.46 -13.71 -13.87
C PHE A 195 7.90 -12.34 -13.36
N ILE A 196 7.85 -11.30 -14.19
CA ILE A 196 8.17 -9.92 -13.80
C ILE A 196 7.23 -9.45 -12.69
N THR A 197 5.91 -9.60 -12.88
CA THR A 197 4.93 -9.24 -11.85
C THR A 197 5.18 -10.01 -10.55
N GLY A 198 5.50 -11.30 -10.62
CA GLY A 198 5.74 -12.14 -9.45
C GLY A 198 6.97 -11.74 -8.65
N TRP A 199 8.06 -11.36 -9.32
CA TRP A 199 9.24 -10.84 -8.63
C TRP A 199 9.01 -9.46 -8.02
N VAL A 200 8.38 -8.55 -8.76
CA VAL A 200 7.99 -7.24 -8.21
C VAL A 200 7.07 -7.41 -7.00
N TRP A 201 6.10 -8.31 -7.09
CA TRP A 201 5.20 -8.67 -6.00
C TRP A 201 5.94 -9.22 -4.77
N LEU A 202 6.88 -10.15 -4.99
CA LEU A 202 7.68 -10.75 -3.93
C LEU A 202 8.59 -9.72 -3.24
N ILE A 203 9.26 -8.86 -4.02
CA ILE A 203 10.10 -7.77 -3.50
C ILE A 203 9.25 -6.82 -2.65
N GLY A 204 8.06 -6.43 -3.15
CA GLY A 204 7.12 -5.59 -2.41
C GLY A 204 6.72 -6.22 -1.07
N ASN A 205 6.34 -7.49 -1.07
CA ASN A 205 5.97 -8.22 0.15
C ASN A 205 7.12 -8.29 1.16
N TRP A 206 8.35 -8.55 0.72
CA TRP A 206 9.52 -8.60 1.61
C TRP A 206 9.89 -7.23 2.18
N THR A 207 9.91 -6.20 1.34
CA THR A 207 10.35 -4.86 1.72
C THR A 207 9.29 -4.09 2.52
N ILE A 208 8.00 -4.27 2.25
CA ILE A 208 6.94 -3.68 3.08
C ILE A 208 6.90 -4.32 4.47
N THR A 209 7.12 -5.65 4.57
CA THR A 209 7.15 -6.35 5.87
C THR A 209 8.37 -5.90 6.68
N LEU A 210 9.52 -5.75 6.02
CA LEU A 210 10.72 -5.15 6.62
C LEU A 210 10.42 -3.74 7.14
N SER A 211 9.77 -2.91 6.32
CA SER A 211 9.41 -1.52 6.66
C SER A 211 8.57 -1.47 7.95
N VAL A 212 7.53 -2.31 8.06
CA VAL A 212 6.69 -2.42 9.25
C VAL A 212 7.50 -2.82 10.48
N ASN A 213 8.25 -3.91 10.40
CA ASN A 213 9.01 -4.45 11.53
C ASN A 213 10.10 -3.48 12.01
N PHE A 214 10.72 -2.72 11.11
CA PHE A 214 11.72 -1.73 11.49
C PHE A 214 11.10 -0.44 12.00
N GLY A 215 10.02 0.04 11.40
CA GLY A 215 9.26 1.16 11.95
C GLY A 215 8.74 0.83 13.36
N PHE A 216 8.40 -0.42 13.62
CA PHE A 216 8.08 -0.89 14.97
C PHE A 216 9.28 -0.77 15.93
N ALA A 217 10.46 -1.22 15.51
CA ALA A 217 11.69 -1.04 16.31
C ALA A 217 11.99 0.44 16.59
N SER A 218 11.79 1.30 15.60
CA SER A 218 11.96 2.76 15.70
C SER A 218 10.96 3.37 16.67
N LEU A 219 9.70 2.92 16.64
CA LEU A 219 8.64 3.36 17.53
C LEU A 219 8.92 2.95 18.99
N ILE A 220 9.40 1.72 19.22
CA ILE A 220 9.87 1.27 20.54
C ILE A 220 10.99 2.18 21.03
N SER A 221 12.00 2.44 20.18
CA SER A 221 13.13 3.28 20.57
C SER A 221 12.72 4.72 20.88
N ALA A 222 11.80 5.30 20.10
CA ALA A 222 11.27 6.65 20.37
C ALA A 222 10.44 6.70 21.66
N THR A 223 9.74 5.61 21.99
CA THR A 223 9.00 5.46 23.26
C THR A 223 9.95 5.47 24.46
N ILE A 224 11.11 4.80 24.36
CA ILE A 224 12.14 4.81 25.43
C ILE A 224 12.69 6.23 25.65
N ALA A 225 12.90 6.98 24.56
CA ALA A 225 13.41 8.35 24.61
C ALA A 225 12.49 9.33 25.38
N MET A 226 11.20 9.01 25.54
CA MET A 226 10.27 9.82 26.33
C MET A 226 10.62 9.86 27.83
N TYR A 227 11.23 8.79 28.35
CA TYR A 227 11.68 8.71 29.76
C TYR A 227 13.17 8.98 29.91
N HIS A 228 13.93 8.73 28.85
CA HIS A 228 15.37 8.94 28.80
C HIS A 228 15.70 9.85 27.61
N PRO A 229 15.60 11.18 27.76
CA PRO A 229 15.82 12.12 26.64
C PRO A 229 17.20 12.00 26.00
N ASP A 230 18.21 11.58 26.77
CA ASP A 230 19.58 11.35 26.28
C ASP A 230 19.74 10.02 25.52
N PHE A 231 18.71 9.18 25.51
CA PHE A 231 18.75 7.89 24.80
C PHE A 231 18.50 8.08 23.32
N VAL A 232 19.58 7.98 22.55
CA VAL A 232 19.53 7.84 21.09
C VAL A 232 20.02 6.43 20.75
N ALA A 233 19.13 5.60 20.20
CA ALA A 233 19.53 4.26 19.79
C ALA A 233 20.54 4.36 18.64
N SER A 234 21.73 3.81 18.87
CA SER A 234 22.70 3.61 17.81
C SER A 234 22.17 2.63 16.75
N SER A 235 22.69 2.71 15.53
CA SER A 235 22.21 1.87 14.41
C SER A 235 22.23 0.37 14.72
N TRP A 236 23.23 -0.11 15.47
CA TRP A 236 23.30 -1.53 15.84
C TRP A 236 22.26 -1.91 16.90
N GLN A 237 21.98 -1.03 17.88
CA GLN A 237 20.92 -1.27 18.87
C GLN A 237 19.55 -1.35 18.20
N LEU A 238 19.25 -0.41 17.30
CA LEU A 238 18.00 -0.42 16.55
C LEU A 238 17.86 -1.69 15.69
N THR A 239 18.96 -2.12 15.05
CA THR A 239 19.00 -3.37 14.26
C THR A 239 18.74 -4.61 15.12
N LEU A 240 19.26 -4.66 16.35
CA LEU A 240 18.99 -5.77 17.28
C LEU A 240 17.54 -5.79 17.76
N ILE A 241 16.93 -4.63 18.04
CA ILE A 241 15.50 -4.54 18.38
C ILE A 241 14.66 -5.04 17.20
N PHE A 242 15.00 -4.62 15.98
CA PHE A 242 14.38 -5.11 14.75
C PHE A 242 14.51 -6.64 14.61
N TYR A 243 15.69 -7.21 14.85
CA TYR A 243 15.88 -8.67 14.83
C TYR A 243 15.05 -9.40 15.88
N ALA A 244 14.95 -8.84 17.09
CA ALA A 244 14.09 -9.41 18.13
C ALA A 244 12.62 -9.42 17.69
N ILE A 245 12.14 -8.36 17.04
CA ILE A 245 10.78 -8.30 16.46
C ILE A 245 10.60 -9.34 15.34
N CYS A 246 11.56 -9.45 14.41
CA CYS A 246 11.51 -10.44 13.33
C CYS A 246 11.47 -11.87 13.86
N LEU A 247 12.24 -12.19 14.91
CA LEU A 247 12.25 -13.50 15.54
C LEU A 247 10.96 -13.76 16.34
N LEU A 248 10.45 -12.75 17.05
CA LEU A 248 9.20 -12.86 17.78
C LEU A 248 8.01 -13.12 16.84
N THR A 249 7.90 -12.33 15.78
CA THR A 249 6.87 -12.50 14.75
C THR A 249 7.02 -13.84 14.03
N PHE A 250 8.24 -14.28 13.73
CA PHE A 250 8.53 -15.61 13.19
C PHE A 250 7.97 -16.73 14.10
N VAL A 251 8.27 -16.68 15.40
CA VAL A 251 7.80 -17.68 16.38
C VAL A 251 6.27 -17.68 16.43
N ILE A 252 5.64 -16.50 16.56
CA ILE A 252 4.18 -16.37 16.62
C ILE A 252 3.52 -16.88 15.34
N CYS A 253 4.05 -16.53 14.17
CA CYS A 253 3.50 -16.96 12.87
C CYS A 253 3.68 -18.46 12.63
N THR A 254 4.72 -19.07 13.20
CA THR A 254 5.00 -20.51 13.07
C THR A 254 4.09 -21.34 13.95
N PHE A 255 3.97 -21.00 15.24
CA PHE A 255 3.26 -21.82 16.23
C PHE A 255 1.84 -21.34 16.51
N GLY A 256 1.54 -20.07 16.23
CA GLY A 256 0.26 -19.41 16.51
C GLY A 256 -0.75 -19.46 15.35
N ASN A 257 -0.47 -20.18 14.25
CA ASN A 257 -1.29 -20.18 13.03
C ASN A 257 -2.79 -20.43 13.29
N ARG A 258 -3.10 -21.38 14.17
CA ARG A 258 -4.49 -21.71 14.55
C ARG A 258 -5.23 -20.54 15.20
N PHE A 259 -4.51 -19.64 15.88
CA PHE A 259 -5.08 -18.49 16.56
C PHE A 259 -5.09 -17.23 15.71
N LEU A 260 -4.43 -17.21 14.54
CA LEU A 260 -4.34 -16.02 13.69
C LEU A 260 -5.71 -15.41 13.33
N PRO A 261 -6.76 -16.20 12.98
CA PRO A 261 -8.09 -15.62 12.76
C PRO A 261 -8.67 -14.88 13.97
N MET A 262 -8.40 -15.38 15.18
CA MET A 262 -8.80 -14.73 16.43
C MET A 262 -7.92 -13.49 16.70
N VAL A 263 -6.62 -13.57 16.42
CA VAL A 263 -5.68 -12.44 16.52
C VAL A 263 -6.10 -11.29 15.61
N ASP A 264 -6.47 -11.56 14.35
CA ASP A 264 -6.94 -10.55 13.40
C ASP A 264 -8.22 -9.86 13.93
N THR A 265 -9.14 -10.64 14.53
CA THR A 265 -10.37 -10.12 15.14
C THR A 265 -10.08 -9.26 16.37
N ILE A 266 -9.18 -9.71 17.25
CA ILE A 266 -8.72 -8.95 18.42
C ILE A 266 -8.02 -7.67 17.98
N CYS A 267 -7.21 -7.72 16.92
CA CYS A 267 -6.55 -6.55 16.36
C CYS A 267 -7.54 -5.50 15.89
N ALA A 268 -8.61 -5.89 15.18
CA ALA A 268 -9.63 -4.94 14.74
C ALA A 268 -10.33 -4.26 15.94
N ALA A 269 -10.69 -5.03 16.97
CA ALA A 269 -11.27 -4.49 18.20
C ALA A 269 -10.28 -3.57 18.95
N TRP A 270 -9.03 -4.00 19.10
CA TRP A 270 -7.95 -3.22 19.72
C TRP A 270 -7.73 -1.91 18.97
N THR A 271 -7.73 -1.94 17.64
CA THR A 271 -7.55 -0.75 16.78
C THR A 271 -8.69 0.24 16.99
N ALA A 272 -9.95 -0.23 16.96
CA ALA A 272 -11.11 0.63 17.16
C ALA A 272 -11.12 1.27 18.56
N ILE A 273 -10.84 0.48 19.60
CA ILE A 273 -10.74 0.96 20.99
C ILE A 273 -9.59 1.96 21.12
N SER A 274 -8.43 1.67 20.51
CA SER A 274 -7.26 2.53 20.55
C SER A 274 -7.51 3.89 19.90
N ILE A 275 -8.13 3.91 18.72
CA ILE A 275 -8.50 5.15 18.03
C ILE A 275 -9.45 5.98 18.91
N LEU A 276 -10.45 5.35 19.53
CA LEU A 276 -11.38 6.03 20.43
C LEU A 276 -10.67 6.61 21.67
N ILE A 277 -9.79 5.83 22.31
CA ILE A 277 -9.03 6.29 23.48
C ILE A 277 -8.10 7.45 23.09
N ILE A 278 -7.36 7.33 21.99
CA ILE A 278 -6.46 8.39 21.50
C ILE A 278 -7.25 9.66 21.20
N LEU A 279 -8.39 9.54 20.51
CA LEU A 279 -9.28 10.67 20.24
C LEU A 279 -9.71 11.38 21.51
N ILE A 280 -10.22 10.64 22.50
CA ILE A 280 -10.70 11.22 23.76
C ILE A 280 -9.53 11.84 24.55
N ALA A 281 -8.42 11.10 24.70
CA ALA A 281 -7.30 11.52 25.52
C ALA A 281 -6.62 12.78 24.99
N LEU A 282 -6.32 12.84 23.69
CA LEU A 282 -5.75 14.05 23.07
C LEU A 282 -6.73 15.22 23.16
N SER A 283 -8.01 14.98 22.85
CA SER A 283 -9.03 16.02 22.89
C SER A 283 -9.26 16.60 24.28
N VAL A 284 -9.14 15.79 25.35
CA VAL A 284 -9.34 16.23 26.74
C VAL A 284 -8.07 16.87 27.30
N SER A 285 -6.90 16.24 27.12
CA SER A 285 -5.64 16.71 27.71
C SER A 285 -5.17 18.02 27.11
N ALA A 286 -5.05 18.06 25.77
CA ALA A 286 -4.71 19.24 24.96
C ALA A 286 -3.73 20.23 25.65
N LYS A 287 -2.62 19.74 26.22
CA LYS A 287 -1.70 20.56 27.03
C LYS A 287 -0.95 21.60 26.20
N GLU A 288 -0.71 21.30 24.93
CA GLU A 288 -0.20 22.23 23.92
C GLU A 288 -1.27 23.24 23.44
N GLY A 289 -2.47 23.20 24.00
CA GLY A 289 -3.61 23.99 23.56
C GLY A 289 -4.40 23.30 22.44
N ARG A 290 -5.34 24.04 21.87
CA ARG A 290 -6.16 23.59 20.73
C ARG A 290 -6.08 24.63 19.63
N HIS A 291 -5.79 24.17 18.43
CA HIS A 291 -5.89 24.99 17.24
C HIS A 291 -7.35 25.29 16.90
N SER A 292 -7.58 26.44 16.24
CA SER A 292 -8.88 26.71 15.61
C SER A 292 -9.17 25.67 14.52
N ALA A 293 -10.44 25.46 14.18
CA ALA A 293 -10.80 24.50 13.13
C ALA A 293 -10.15 24.84 11.77
N ASP A 294 -10.06 26.13 11.46
CA ASP A 294 -9.40 26.63 10.25
C ASP A 294 -7.90 26.28 10.23
N TYR A 295 -7.19 26.48 11.34
CA TYR A 295 -5.78 26.13 11.42
C TYR A 295 -5.59 24.60 11.45
N ALA A 296 -6.41 23.87 12.22
CA ALA A 296 -6.30 22.43 12.36
C ALA A 296 -6.55 21.68 11.04
N LEU A 297 -7.36 22.22 10.12
CA LEU A 297 -7.70 21.55 8.86
C LEU A 297 -7.10 22.25 7.62
N GLY A 298 -6.65 23.48 7.76
CA GLY A 298 -6.22 24.35 6.67
C GLY A 298 -4.79 24.86 6.76
N ASN A 299 -4.10 24.71 7.89
CA ASN A 299 -2.72 25.19 8.02
C ASN A 299 -1.78 24.44 7.07
N TYR A 300 -0.98 25.20 6.32
CA TYR A 300 -0.11 24.69 5.27
C TYR A 300 1.23 25.41 5.25
N ASP A 301 2.30 24.71 5.64
CA ASP A 301 3.66 25.25 5.68
C ASP A 301 4.55 24.62 4.60
N THR A 302 4.98 25.44 3.64
CA THR A 302 5.85 24.98 2.53
C THR A 302 7.34 25.13 2.80
N SER A 303 7.72 25.69 3.95
CA SER A 303 9.11 26.10 4.23
C SER A 303 10.05 24.91 4.49
N PHE A 304 9.55 23.79 5.02
CA PHE A 304 10.38 22.67 5.44
C PHE A 304 10.89 21.78 4.30
N SER A 305 10.08 21.59 3.24
CA SER A 305 10.43 20.66 2.16
C SER A 305 11.33 21.28 1.09
N GLY A 306 11.27 22.61 0.89
CA GLY A 306 11.92 23.30 -0.22
C GLY A 306 11.28 23.05 -1.60
N TRP A 307 10.20 22.27 -1.69
CA TRP A 307 9.52 21.92 -2.95
C TRP A 307 8.42 22.94 -3.37
N GLY A 308 8.24 24.02 -2.61
CA GLY A 308 7.23 25.05 -2.89
C GLY A 308 5.83 24.46 -2.94
N GLY A 309 5.06 24.74 -4.01
CA GLY A 309 3.71 24.22 -4.18
C GLY A 309 3.59 22.70 -4.33
N PHE A 310 4.69 21.99 -4.64
CA PHE A 310 4.68 20.52 -4.73
C PHE A 310 4.73 19.84 -3.35
N THR A 311 4.98 20.61 -2.28
CA THR A 311 5.05 20.13 -0.89
C THR A 311 3.84 19.28 -0.49
N PHE A 312 2.63 19.67 -0.94
CA PHE A 312 1.40 18.95 -0.60
C PHE A 312 1.45 17.46 -0.98
N PHE A 313 2.06 17.14 -2.13
CA PHE A 313 2.14 15.76 -2.60
C PHE A 313 3.05 14.90 -1.73
N ILE A 314 4.10 15.47 -1.14
CA ILE A 314 4.98 14.76 -0.19
C ILE A 314 4.18 14.35 1.05
N GLY A 315 3.20 15.17 1.45
CA GLY A 315 2.33 14.85 2.57
C GLY A 315 1.27 13.79 2.29
N LEU A 316 1.14 13.31 1.05
CA LEU A 316 0.31 12.14 0.73
C LEU A 316 0.98 10.80 1.09
N LEU A 317 2.31 10.81 1.29
CA LEU A 317 3.09 9.59 1.50
C LEU A 317 2.59 8.74 2.68
N PRO A 318 2.25 9.30 3.86
CA PRO A 318 1.75 8.50 4.99
C PRO A 318 0.43 7.77 4.69
N ALA A 319 -0.51 8.49 4.09
CA ALA A 319 -1.81 7.93 3.73
C ALA A 319 -1.63 6.82 2.67
N ALA A 320 -0.79 7.06 1.66
CA ALA A 320 -0.53 6.09 0.59
C ALA A 320 0.19 4.84 1.13
N TYR A 321 1.14 5.02 2.06
CA TYR A 321 1.77 3.91 2.76
C TYR A 321 0.74 3.05 3.50
N THR A 322 -0.21 3.67 4.20
CA THR A 322 -1.26 2.99 4.98
C THR A 322 -2.09 2.01 4.14
N PHE A 323 -2.41 2.36 2.89
CA PHE A 323 -3.25 1.53 2.02
C PHE A 323 -2.48 0.79 0.91
N SER A 324 -1.16 0.96 0.81
CA SER A 324 -0.32 0.26 -0.19
C SER A 324 -0.44 -1.29 -0.17
N ALA A 325 -0.64 -1.87 1.01
CA ALA A 325 -0.64 -3.32 1.20
C ALA A 325 -2.03 -3.99 1.02
N ILE A 326 -3.05 -3.25 0.54
CA ILE A 326 -4.43 -3.77 0.35
C ILE A 326 -4.50 -5.07 -0.45
N GLY A 327 -3.64 -5.24 -1.46
CA GLY A 327 -3.63 -6.44 -2.31
C GLY A 327 -3.04 -7.68 -1.64
N MET A 328 -2.30 -7.54 -0.53
CA MET A 328 -1.62 -8.66 0.14
C MET A 328 -2.60 -9.71 0.67
N ILE A 329 -3.84 -9.31 0.97
CA ILE A 329 -4.90 -10.21 1.41
C ILE A 329 -5.26 -11.28 0.37
N SER A 330 -4.96 -11.04 -0.92
CA SER A 330 -5.13 -12.05 -1.97
C SER A 330 -4.30 -13.31 -1.70
N SER A 331 -3.15 -13.18 -1.02
CA SER A 331 -2.30 -14.31 -0.62
C SER A 331 -2.98 -15.28 0.35
N MET A 332 -4.11 -14.90 0.94
CA MET A 332 -4.92 -15.73 1.85
C MET A 332 -6.08 -16.44 1.14
N ALA A 333 -6.24 -16.30 -0.18
CA ALA A 333 -7.43 -16.78 -0.89
C ALA A 333 -7.66 -18.29 -0.73
N GLU A 334 -6.61 -19.10 -0.63
CA GLU A 334 -6.70 -20.55 -0.42
C GLU A 334 -7.23 -20.95 0.97
N GLU A 335 -7.12 -20.07 1.97
CA GLU A 335 -7.60 -20.30 3.35
C GLU A 335 -9.08 -19.88 3.56
N VAL A 336 -9.76 -19.42 2.49
CA VAL A 336 -11.05 -18.74 2.55
C VAL A 336 -12.15 -19.58 1.90
N SER A 337 -13.32 -19.63 2.54
CA SER A 337 -14.51 -20.23 1.94
C SER A 337 -15.18 -19.26 0.97
N ASN A 338 -15.45 -19.71 -0.26
CA ASN A 338 -15.99 -18.89 -1.36
C ASN A 338 -15.14 -17.62 -1.66
N PRO A 339 -13.86 -17.80 -2.08
CA PRO A 339 -12.93 -16.69 -2.25
C PRO A 339 -13.31 -15.74 -3.40
N THR A 340 -14.04 -16.22 -4.42
CA THR A 340 -14.57 -15.39 -5.54
C THR A 340 -15.44 -14.20 -5.09
N VAL A 341 -16.00 -14.25 -3.88
CA VAL A 341 -16.89 -13.20 -3.34
C VAL A 341 -16.30 -12.57 -2.07
N LYS A 342 -15.67 -13.35 -1.19
CA LYS A 342 -15.20 -12.82 0.10
C LYS A 342 -13.91 -12.02 0.00
N VAL A 343 -12.92 -12.50 -0.76
CA VAL A 343 -11.66 -11.78 -0.99
C VAL A 343 -11.89 -10.41 -1.63
N PRO A 344 -12.64 -10.27 -2.75
CA PRO A 344 -12.85 -8.96 -3.35
C PRO A 344 -13.66 -8.01 -2.46
N LYS A 345 -14.66 -8.51 -1.72
CA LYS A 345 -15.38 -7.68 -0.74
C LYS A 345 -14.47 -7.19 0.38
N ALA A 346 -13.54 -8.02 0.88
CA ALA A 346 -12.61 -7.60 1.91
C ALA A 346 -11.65 -6.50 1.41
N ILE A 347 -11.11 -6.64 0.18
CA ILE A 347 -10.25 -5.63 -0.44
C ILE A 347 -11.02 -4.30 -0.61
N ALA A 348 -12.19 -4.34 -1.25
CA ALA A 348 -13.00 -3.14 -1.50
C ALA A 348 -13.52 -2.47 -0.23
N LEU A 349 -13.85 -3.21 0.83
CA LEU A 349 -14.33 -2.61 2.08
C LEU A 349 -13.19 -2.09 2.98
N CYS A 350 -11.95 -2.49 2.74
CA CYS A 350 -10.82 -2.13 3.60
C CYS A 350 -10.58 -0.62 3.62
N VAL A 351 -10.56 0.03 2.45
CA VAL A 351 -10.26 1.46 2.32
C VAL A 351 -11.37 2.35 2.91
N PRO A 352 -12.67 2.19 2.62
CA PRO A 352 -13.69 3.06 3.22
C PRO A 352 -13.85 2.85 4.73
N VAL A 353 -13.77 1.60 5.22
CA VAL A 353 -13.84 1.31 6.66
C VAL A 353 -12.61 1.86 7.38
N GLY A 354 -11.42 1.58 6.86
CA GLY A 354 -10.17 2.05 7.46
C GLY A 354 -9.99 3.55 7.33
N GLY A 355 -10.40 4.13 6.20
CA GLY A 355 -10.36 5.56 5.94
C GLY A 355 -11.23 6.36 6.87
N THR A 356 -12.45 5.88 7.12
CA THR A 356 -13.35 6.50 8.10
C THR A 356 -12.78 6.41 9.51
N ALA A 357 -12.24 5.26 9.91
CA ALA A 357 -11.58 5.09 11.21
C ALA A 357 -10.35 6.00 11.36
N GLY A 358 -9.56 6.19 10.29
CA GLY A 358 -8.39 7.06 10.28
C GLY A 358 -8.71 8.54 10.49
N LEU A 359 -9.87 9.03 10.04
CA LEU A 359 -10.28 10.40 10.33
C LEU A 359 -10.42 10.65 11.84
N PHE A 360 -10.92 9.67 12.60
CA PHE A 360 -11.00 9.77 14.06
C PHE A 360 -9.63 9.72 14.74
N PHE A 361 -8.60 9.20 14.07
CA PHE A 361 -7.21 9.26 14.55
C PHE A 361 -6.53 10.58 14.18
N ILE A 362 -6.73 11.06 12.95
CA ILE A 362 -6.06 12.22 12.37
C ILE A 362 -6.55 13.54 12.93
N ILE A 363 -7.87 13.73 13.03
CA ILE A 363 -8.47 15.00 13.48
C ILE A 363 -7.96 15.43 14.86
N PRO A 364 -7.98 14.59 15.93
CA PRO A 364 -7.50 15.02 17.24
C PRO A 364 -6.01 15.35 17.22
N ILE A 365 -5.20 14.67 16.42
CA ILE A 365 -3.78 15.01 16.22
C ILE A 365 -3.64 16.39 15.58
N CYS A 366 -4.38 16.68 14.51
CA CYS A 366 -4.32 17.98 13.84
C CYS A 366 -4.74 19.16 14.72
N VAL A 367 -5.72 18.94 15.59
CA VAL A 367 -6.22 19.95 16.54
C VAL A 367 -5.23 20.22 17.68
N THR A 368 -4.40 19.23 18.06
CA THR A 368 -3.62 19.30 19.30
C THR A 368 -2.10 19.23 19.13
N MET A 369 -1.59 18.91 17.94
CA MET A 369 -0.16 18.71 17.73
C MET A 369 0.66 19.98 18.06
N PRO A 370 1.89 19.83 18.59
CA PRO A 370 2.82 20.95 18.78
C PRO A 370 3.26 21.57 17.44
N PRO A 371 4.02 22.69 17.45
CA PRO A 371 4.57 23.30 16.25
C PRO A 371 5.33 22.30 15.36
N LEU A 372 5.18 22.42 14.04
CA LEU A 372 5.75 21.48 13.07
C LEU A 372 7.28 21.36 13.19
N ALA A 373 7.97 22.46 13.49
CA ALA A 373 9.42 22.50 13.66
C ALA A 373 9.90 21.58 14.80
N ASP A 374 9.13 21.48 15.88
CA ASP A 374 9.47 20.65 17.04
C ASP A 374 9.29 19.16 16.70
N ILE A 375 8.26 18.83 15.91
CA ILE A 375 7.96 17.46 15.47
C ILE A 375 9.06 16.93 14.53
N ILE A 376 9.63 17.78 13.67
CA ILE A 376 10.74 17.38 12.77
C ILE A 376 11.96 16.92 13.58
N GLY A 377 12.20 17.53 14.74
CA GLY A 377 13.28 17.18 15.66
C GLY A 377 12.99 15.95 16.54
N ALA A 378 11.86 15.27 16.35
CA ALA A 378 11.45 14.16 17.20
C ALA A 378 12.48 13.00 17.21
N PRO A 379 12.71 12.34 18.37
CA PRO A 379 13.64 11.22 18.48
C PRO A 379 13.34 10.10 17.48
N ASN A 380 14.39 9.55 16.87
CA ASN A 380 14.32 8.49 15.85
C ASN A 380 13.40 8.81 14.65
N ALA A 381 13.15 10.10 14.39
CA ALA A 381 12.20 10.56 13.37
C ALA A 381 10.81 9.90 13.52
N GLN A 382 10.35 9.71 14.76
CA GLN A 382 9.02 9.19 15.06
C GLN A 382 8.14 10.30 15.65
N ALA A 383 7.21 10.83 14.85
CA ALA A 383 6.35 11.94 15.25
C ALA A 383 5.35 11.55 16.35
N ILE A 384 4.73 10.37 16.27
CA ILE A 384 3.61 10.00 17.15
C ILE A 384 3.97 9.96 18.64
N PRO A 385 5.04 9.25 19.09
CA PRO A 385 5.41 9.25 20.51
C PRO A 385 5.71 10.65 21.03
N TYR A 386 6.34 11.49 20.20
CA TYR A 386 6.64 12.88 20.52
C TYR A 386 5.37 13.72 20.67
N ILE A 387 4.46 13.68 19.70
CA ILE A 387 3.18 14.38 19.76
C ILE A 387 2.39 13.94 21.00
N PHE A 388 2.29 12.64 21.25
CA PHE A 388 1.57 12.12 22.42
C PHE A 388 2.21 12.56 23.73
N HIS A 389 3.54 12.59 23.81
CA HIS A 389 4.25 13.11 24.99
C HIS A 389 3.87 14.57 25.28
N MET A 390 3.99 15.44 24.27
CA MET A 390 3.75 16.87 24.40
C MET A 390 2.29 17.17 24.73
N VAL A 391 1.34 16.59 23.98
CA VAL A 391 -0.10 16.85 24.18
C VAL A 391 -0.61 16.32 25.52
N MET A 392 -0.06 15.21 26.00
CA MET A 392 -0.40 14.67 27.32
C MET A 392 0.34 15.38 28.47
N GLY A 393 1.39 16.16 28.18
CA GLY A 393 2.20 16.90 29.15
C GLY A 393 2.94 16.03 30.17
N SER A 394 3.05 14.72 29.94
CA SER A 394 3.78 13.79 30.80
C SER A 394 4.29 12.57 30.03
N PRO A 395 5.45 12.00 30.41
CA PRO A 395 5.94 10.74 29.83
C PRO A 395 4.94 9.58 29.99
N GLY A 396 4.26 9.51 31.14
CA GLY A 396 3.26 8.46 31.42
C GLY A 396 2.03 8.52 30.53
N GLY A 397 1.48 9.72 30.32
CA GLY A 397 0.33 9.90 29.42
C GLY A 397 0.69 9.58 27.97
N GLY A 398 1.85 10.05 27.50
CA GLY A 398 2.31 9.75 26.15
C GLY A 398 2.65 8.27 25.94
N LEU A 399 3.23 7.59 26.93
CA LEU A 399 3.46 6.14 26.90
C LEU A 399 2.13 5.38 26.85
N GLY A 400 1.12 5.80 27.61
CA GLY A 400 -0.19 5.18 27.60
C GLY A 400 -0.82 5.14 26.21
N LEU A 401 -0.75 6.24 25.45
CA LEU A 401 -1.24 6.30 24.07
C LEU A 401 -0.33 5.56 23.10
N THR A 402 0.99 5.69 23.26
CA THR A 402 1.96 5.02 22.38
C THR A 402 1.88 3.50 22.53
N PHE A 403 1.61 2.99 23.73
CA PHE A 403 1.38 1.56 23.98
C PHE A 403 0.24 0.98 23.15
N LEU A 404 -0.83 1.74 22.95
CA LEU A 404 -1.94 1.34 22.08
C LEU A 404 -1.48 1.17 20.64
N VAL A 405 -0.69 2.12 20.13
CA VAL A 405 -0.11 2.08 18.78
C VAL A 405 0.93 0.95 18.64
N LEU A 406 1.77 0.71 19.65
CA LEU A 406 2.70 -0.43 19.68
C LEU A 406 1.94 -1.77 19.60
N GLY A 407 0.81 -1.89 20.30
CA GLY A 407 -0.08 -3.05 20.19
C GLY A 407 -0.62 -3.26 18.78
N ILE A 408 -1.13 -2.20 18.14
CA ILE A 408 -1.58 -2.24 16.74
C ILE A 408 -0.42 -2.66 15.81
N THR A 409 0.76 -2.07 16.01
CA THR A 409 1.94 -2.35 15.19
C THR A 409 2.39 -3.80 15.32
N MET A 410 2.30 -4.40 16.52
CA MET A 410 2.59 -5.81 16.73
C MET A 410 1.63 -6.72 15.95
N PHE A 411 0.32 -6.42 15.99
CA PHE A 411 -0.65 -7.18 15.21
C PHE A 411 -0.43 -7.02 13.70
N CYS A 412 -0.16 -5.80 13.23
CA CYS A 412 0.23 -5.55 11.84
C CYS A 412 1.44 -6.39 11.43
N SER A 413 2.48 -6.39 12.26
CA SER A 413 3.72 -7.14 12.04
C SER A 413 3.46 -8.65 11.89
N ILE A 414 2.54 -9.21 12.70
CA ILE A 414 2.11 -10.60 12.57
C ILE A 414 1.35 -10.81 11.23
N SER A 415 0.31 -10.02 10.97
CA SER A 415 -0.58 -10.22 9.81
C SER A 415 0.16 -10.01 8.48
N ILE A 416 1.06 -9.04 8.40
CA ILE A 416 1.86 -8.77 7.19
C ILE A 416 2.93 -9.84 6.95
N THR A 417 3.57 -10.34 8.02
CA THR A 417 4.52 -11.47 7.93
C THR A 417 3.83 -12.75 7.46
N VAL A 418 2.61 -13.00 7.94
CA VAL A 418 1.76 -14.10 7.47
C VAL A 418 1.50 -13.97 5.98
N ALA A 419 1.03 -12.81 5.51
CA ALA A 419 0.75 -12.61 4.08
C ALA A 419 2.01 -12.77 3.21
N ALA A 420 3.13 -12.18 3.62
CA ALA A 420 4.40 -12.27 2.89
C ALA A 420 4.92 -13.71 2.77
N SER A 421 4.76 -14.54 3.81
CA SER A 421 5.20 -15.94 3.75
C SER A 421 4.34 -16.79 2.83
N ARG A 422 3.03 -16.50 2.72
CA ARG A 422 2.10 -17.22 1.83
C ARG A 422 2.31 -16.80 0.38
N CYS A 423 2.56 -15.52 0.13
CA CYS A 423 3.04 -15.02 -1.16
C CYS A 423 4.34 -15.74 -1.58
N THR A 424 5.34 -15.79 -0.69
CA THR A 424 6.63 -16.45 -0.96
C THR A 424 6.46 -17.93 -1.25
N TRP A 425 5.61 -18.62 -0.49
CA TRP A 425 5.28 -20.03 -0.72
C TRP A 425 4.60 -20.27 -2.07
N ALA A 426 3.61 -19.45 -2.44
CA ALA A 426 2.89 -19.60 -3.71
C ALA A 426 3.84 -19.44 -4.90
N PHE A 427 4.72 -18.43 -4.87
CA PHE A 427 5.68 -18.23 -5.95
C PHE A 427 6.78 -19.31 -5.99
N ALA A 428 7.11 -19.90 -4.84
CA ALA A 428 7.98 -21.08 -4.75
C ALA A 428 7.32 -22.35 -5.32
N ARG A 429 6.03 -22.57 -5.05
CA ARG A 429 5.24 -23.67 -5.62
C ARG A 429 5.33 -23.68 -7.14
N ASP A 430 5.29 -22.50 -7.75
CA ASP A 430 5.32 -22.33 -9.19
C ASP A 430 6.74 -22.35 -9.80
N GLN A 431 7.75 -22.76 -9.03
CA GLN A 431 9.15 -22.90 -9.47
C GLN A 431 9.79 -21.59 -9.95
N ALA A 432 9.33 -20.44 -9.42
CA ALA A 432 9.79 -19.13 -9.90
C ALA A 432 11.03 -18.60 -9.15
N ILE A 433 11.28 -19.02 -7.91
CA ILE A 433 12.40 -18.56 -7.07
C ILE A 433 13.52 -19.61 -6.94
N PRO A 434 14.77 -19.20 -6.63
CA PRO A 434 15.85 -20.11 -6.27
C PRO A 434 15.49 -20.97 -5.07
N GLY A 435 15.80 -22.26 -5.13
CA GLY A 435 15.47 -23.19 -4.03
C GLY A 435 13.97 -23.46 -3.86
N SER A 436 13.15 -23.17 -4.89
CA SER A 436 11.69 -23.40 -4.94
C SER A 436 11.23 -24.68 -4.25
N ARG A 437 11.91 -25.81 -4.49
CA ARG A 437 11.58 -27.13 -3.91
C ARG A 437 11.60 -27.17 -2.38
N ILE A 438 12.41 -26.32 -1.73
CA ILE A 438 12.50 -26.24 -0.27
C ILE A 438 11.38 -25.34 0.26
N PHE A 439 11.18 -24.18 -0.38
CA PHE A 439 10.27 -23.14 0.07
C PHE A 439 8.80 -23.41 -0.28
N SER A 440 8.52 -24.33 -1.21
CA SER A 440 7.16 -24.75 -1.57
C SER A 440 6.56 -25.79 -0.61
N ILE A 441 7.32 -26.29 0.38
CA ILE A 441 6.86 -27.35 1.28
C ILE A 441 6.02 -26.74 2.42
N VAL A 442 4.80 -27.27 2.60
CA VAL A 442 3.95 -26.98 3.76
C VAL A 442 4.22 -28.00 4.87
N ASN A 443 4.47 -27.52 6.09
CA ASN A 443 4.63 -28.40 7.23
C ASN A 443 3.25 -28.85 7.75
N LYS A 444 2.98 -30.15 7.72
CA LYS A 444 1.69 -30.75 8.09
C LYS A 444 1.36 -30.70 9.59
N SER A 445 2.36 -30.54 10.46
CA SER A 445 2.11 -30.49 11.91
C SER A 445 1.57 -29.14 12.36
N VAL A 446 2.01 -28.05 11.70
CA VAL A 446 1.59 -26.67 12.02
C VAL A 446 0.71 -26.04 10.94
N ASN A 447 0.54 -26.69 9.78
CA ASN A 447 -0.21 -26.22 8.61
C ASN A 447 0.24 -24.83 8.12
N VAL A 448 1.56 -24.61 8.07
CA VAL A 448 2.20 -23.37 7.61
C VAL A 448 3.41 -23.71 6.74
N PRO A 449 3.71 -22.91 5.69
CA PRO A 449 4.97 -23.02 4.95
C PRO A 449 6.15 -22.43 5.75
N VAL A 450 6.63 -23.17 6.76
CA VAL A 450 7.70 -22.73 7.67
C VAL A 450 8.96 -22.33 6.92
N ASN A 451 9.35 -23.07 5.87
CA ASN A 451 10.55 -22.74 5.09
C ASN A 451 10.43 -21.39 4.37
N ALA A 452 9.26 -21.08 3.80
CA ALA A 452 9.01 -19.78 3.18
C ALA A 452 9.02 -18.66 4.23
N LEU A 453 8.48 -18.92 5.42
CA LEU A 453 8.53 -17.98 6.54
C LEU A 453 9.98 -17.72 7.00
N ILE A 454 10.81 -18.76 7.13
CA ILE A 454 12.25 -18.61 7.41
C ILE A 454 12.91 -17.74 6.34
N LEU A 455 12.64 -17.98 5.06
CA LEU A 455 13.20 -17.18 3.97
C LEU A 455 12.81 -15.70 4.11
N VAL A 456 11.53 -15.42 4.34
CA VAL A 456 11.02 -14.05 4.54
C VAL A 456 11.73 -13.38 5.73
N THR A 457 11.86 -14.06 6.87
CA THR A 457 12.54 -13.52 8.04
C THR A 457 14.03 -13.28 7.78
N LEU A 458 14.73 -14.23 7.14
CA LEU A 458 16.15 -14.09 6.82
C LEU A 458 16.42 -12.96 5.83
N VAL A 459 15.62 -12.82 4.78
CA VAL A 459 15.75 -11.72 3.81
C VAL A 459 15.59 -10.38 4.53
N GLN A 460 14.56 -10.24 5.38
CA GLN A 460 14.37 -9.02 6.16
C GLN A 460 15.56 -8.72 7.08
N MET A 461 16.09 -9.73 7.79
CA MET A 461 17.24 -9.56 8.67
C MET A 461 18.50 -9.15 7.90
N LEU A 462 18.77 -9.77 6.73
CA LEU A 462 19.91 -9.44 5.89
C LEU A 462 19.81 -8.01 5.33
N LEU A 463 18.63 -7.60 4.87
CA LEU A 463 18.38 -6.23 4.44
C LEU A 463 18.47 -5.23 5.61
N GLY A 464 18.10 -5.67 6.82
CA GLY A 464 18.32 -4.96 8.08
C GLY A 464 19.78 -4.54 8.34
N LEU A 465 20.75 -5.33 7.87
CA LEU A 465 22.18 -5.01 8.02
C LEU A 465 22.58 -3.71 7.31
N ILE A 466 21.82 -3.28 6.29
CA ILE A 466 22.08 -2.02 5.58
C ILE A 466 22.01 -0.82 6.54
N ASN A 467 21.15 -0.89 7.56
CA ASN A 467 21.03 0.15 8.58
C ASN A 467 22.34 0.40 9.36
N LEU A 468 23.24 -0.61 9.43
CA LEU A 468 24.56 -0.44 10.06
C LEU A 468 25.49 0.46 9.24
N GLY A 469 25.31 0.50 7.92
CA GLY A 469 26.11 1.33 7.02
C GLY A 469 25.46 2.68 6.71
N SER A 470 24.15 2.71 6.52
CA SER A 470 23.41 3.94 6.19
C SER A 470 21.94 3.84 6.62
N SER A 471 21.51 4.82 7.42
CA SER A 471 20.09 5.00 7.78
C SER A 471 19.24 5.44 6.58
N SER A 472 19.81 6.21 5.64
CA SER A 472 19.09 6.69 4.44
C SER A 472 18.86 5.59 3.40
N ALA A 473 19.83 4.69 3.24
CA ALA A 473 19.65 3.50 2.39
C ALA A 473 18.59 2.55 2.96
N PHE A 474 18.33 2.63 4.27
CA PHE A 474 17.32 1.82 4.94
C PHE A 474 15.92 2.42 4.87
N THR A 475 15.75 3.74 5.06
CA THR A 475 14.43 4.40 4.89
C THR A 475 13.86 4.23 3.48
N ALA A 476 14.74 4.00 2.49
CA ALA A 476 14.35 3.63 1.13
C ALA A 476 13.49 2.36 1.05
N PHE A 477 13.56 1.43 2.01
CA PHE A 477 12.74 0.22 1.98
C PHE A 477 11.24 0.48 2.18
N VAL A 478 10.88 1.53 2.92
CA VAL A 478 9.49 2.00 3.04
C VAL A 478 8.97 2.30 1.63
N SER A 479 9.74 3.10 0.89
CA SER A 479 9.40 3.53 -0.46
C SER A 479 9.43 2.40 -1.48
N VAL A 480 10.44 1.52 -1.45
CA VAL A 480 10.48 0.33 -2.34
C VAL A 480 9.31 -0.59 -2.11
N GLY A 481 8.93 -0.82 -0.85
CA GLY A 481 7.78 -1.66 -0.52
C GLY A 481 6.52 -1.17 -1.22
N VAL A 482 6.19 0.11 -1.03
CA VAL A 482 5.04 0.74 -1.68
C VAL A 482 5.16 0.70 -3.20
N MET A 483 6.26 1.19 -3.76
CA MET A 483 6.48 1.21 -5.22
C MET A 483 6.35 -0.17 -5.87
N ALA A 484 6.95 -1.20 -5.26
CA ALA A 484 6.92 -2.55 -5.79
C ALA A 484 5.51 -3.15 -5.71
N LEU A 485 4.79 -2.97 -4.59
CA LEU A 485 3.39 -3.39 -4.50
C LEU A 485 2.54 -2.68 -5.56
N SER A 486 2.65 -1.36 -5.69
CA SER A 486 1.89 -0.58 -6.66
C SER A 486 2.18 -1.00 -8.10
N ILE A 487 3.46 -1.18 -8.49
CA ILE A 487 3.82 -1.69 -9.83
C ILE A 487 3.24 -3.09 -10.06
N SER A 488 3.27 -3.95 -9.04
CA SER A 488 2.70 -5.30 -9.16
C SER A 488 1.18 -5.28 -9.42
N TYR A 489 0.47 -4.28 -8.87
CA TYR A 489 -0.96 -4.06 -9.12
C TYR A 489 -1.21 -3.43 -10.50
N ALA A 490 -0.38 -2.48 -10.91
CA ALA A 490 -0.51 -1.79 -12.18
C ALA A 490 -0.44 -2.73 -13.38
N ILE A 491 0.42 -3.75 -13.33
CA ILE A 491 0.58 -4.69 -14.45
C ILE A 491 -0.75 -5.38 -14.80
N PRO A 492 -1.37 -6.20 -13.94
CA PRO A 492 -2.62 -6.89 -14.27
C PRO A 492 -3.80 -5.93 -14.52
N ILE A 493 -3.87 -4.77 -13.85
CA ILE A 493 -4.89 -3.74 -14.11
C ILE A 493 -4.73 -3.20 -15.54
N GLY A 494 -3.51 -2.85 -15.93
CA GLY A 494 -3.15 -2.36 -17.26
C GLY A 494 -3.40 -3.40 -18.33
N LEU A 495 -3.03 -4.67 -18.10
CA LEU A 495 -3.32 -5.75 -19.04
C LEU A 495 -4.83 -5.94 -19.23
N SER A 496 -5.61 -5.89 -18.15
CA SER A 496 -7.06 -6.04 -18.19
C SER A 496 -7.70 -4.94 -19.00
N LEU A 497 -7.28 -3.69 -18.77
CA LEU A 497 -7.79 -2.52 -19.47
C LEU A 497 -7.35 -2.47 -20.94
N LEU A 498 -6.05 -2.54 -21.21
CA LEU A 498 -5.47 -2.27 -22.52
C LEU A 498 -5.62 -3.43 -23.50
N TRP A 499 -5.46 -4.68 -23.04
CA TRP A 499 -5.51 -5.84 -23.96
C TRP A 499 -6.89 -6.46 -24.06
N ASN A 500 -7.62 -6.53 -22.95
CA ASN A 500 -8.89 -7.24 -22.90
C ASN A 500 -10.11 -6.31 -22.82
N ARG A 501 -9.91 -4.98 -22.75
CA ARG A 501 -11.00 -4.02 -22.55
C ARG A 501 -11.92 -4.43 -21.39
N ARG A 502 -11.32 -4.95 -20.33
CA ARG A 502 -11.99 -5.46 -19.12
C ARG A 502 -12.98 -6.61 -19.37
N LYS A 503 -12.90 -7.30 -20.52
CA LYS A 503 -13.80 -8.43 -20.84
C LYS A 503 -13.73 -9.56 -19.81
N GLU A 504 -12.54 -9.98 -19.40
CA GLU A 504 -12.39 -11.06 -18.41
C GLU A 504 -13.01 -10.70 -17.05
N VAL A 505 -12.78 -9.48 -16.56
CA VAL A 505 -13.32 -9.02 -15.27
C VAL A 505 -14.81 -8.72 -15.33
N SER A 506 -15.38 -8.46 -16.52
CA SER A 506 -16.83 -8.28 -16.68
C SER A 506 -17.63 -9.56 -16.40
N HIS A 507 -16.98 -10.72 -16.49
CA HIS A 507 -17.56 -12.02 -16.13
C HIS A 507 -17.32 -12.41 -14.66
N ALA A 508 -16.67 -11.55 -13.87
CA ALA A 508 -16.45 -11.80 -12.46
C ALA A 508 -17.76 -11.70 -11.66
N ARG A 509 -17.89 -12.50 -10.60
CA ARG A 509 -19.06 -12.47 -9.70
C ARG A 509 -19.21 -11.13 -8.99
N TRP A 510 -18.09 -10.48 -8.70
CA TRP A 510 -18.03 -9.12 -8.21
C TRP A 510 -17.30 -8.26 -9.26
N ASN A 511 -18.00 -7.26 -9.78
CA ASN A 511 -17.46 -6.32 -10.76
C ASN A 511 -18.07 -4.92 -10.57
N CYS A 512 -17.37 -3.89 -11.03
CA CYS A 512 -17.78 -2.49 -10.97
C CYS A 512 -18.53 -2.04 -12.25
N GLY A 513 -19.06 -2.98 -13.03
CA GLY A 513 -19.64 -2.70 -14.35
C GLY A 513 -18.62 -2.17 -15.37
N SER A 514 -19.11 -1.89 -16.59
CA SER A 514 -18.24 -1.50 -17.71
C SER A 514 -17.75 -0.06 -17.59
N MET A 515 -18.65 0.91 -17.37
CA MET A 515 -18.28 2.33 -17.35
C MET A 515 -17.48 2.71 -16.10
N ILE A 516 -18.04 2.46 -14.90
CA ILE A 516 -17.38 2.81 -13.63
C ILE A 516 -16.06 2.07 -13.50
N GLY A 517 -16.03 0.76 -13.76
CA GLY A 517 -14.79 -0.02 -13.69
C GLY A 517 -13.71 0.43 -14.68
N THR A 518 -14.07 0.98 -15.85
CA THR A 518 -13.08 1.54 -16.79
C THR A 518 -12.46 2.81 -16.21
N THR A 519 -13.29 3.72 -15.71
CA THR A 519 -12.82 4.96 -15.05
C THR A 519 -11.94 4.65 -13.85
N VAL A 520 -12.38 3.74 -12.98
CA VAL A 520 -11.65 3.28 -11.80
C VAL A 520 -10.28 2.72 -12.17
N ASN A 521 -10.17 1.86 -13.19
CA ASN A 521 -8.87 1.36 -13.64
C ASN A 521 -7.95 2.45 -14.19
N VAL A 522 -8.50 3.42 -14.93
CA VAL A 522 -7.69 4.53 -15.47
C VAL A 522 -7.15 5.39 -14.34
N VAL A 523 -8.00 5.77 -13.38
CA VAL A 523 -7.59 6.54 -12.20
C VAL A 523 -6.57 5.77 -11.37
N ALA A 524 -6.79 4.47 -11.14
CA ALA A 524 -5.84 3.62 -10.43
C ALA A 524 -4.46 3.59 -11.10
N LEU A 525 -4.40 3.44 -12.44
CA LEU A 525 -3.12 3.43 -13.16
C LEU A 525 -2.40 4.78 -13.15
N VAL A 526 -3.15 5.88 -13.26
CA VAL A 526 -2.58 7.24 -13.16
C VAL A 526 -2.06 7.50 -11.75
N TRP A 527 -2.83 7.12 -10.72
CA TRP A 527 -2.41 7.24 -9.34
C TRP A 527 -1.16 6.41 -9.05
N ILE A 528 -1.14 5.13 -9.42
CA ILE A 528 0.04 4.27 -9.23
C ILE A 528 1.27 4.85 -9.96
N ALA A 529 1.10 5.34 -11.19
CA ALA A 529 2.22 5.96 -11.92
C ALA A 529 2.77 7.19 -11.20
N PHE A 530 1.88 8.01 -10.64
CA PHE A 530 2.26 9.18 -9.85
C PHE A 530 2.89 8.78 -8.50
N GLU A 531 2.32 7.80 -7.80
CA GLU A 531 2.80 7.25 -6.54
C GLU A 531 4.23 6.71 -6.68
N VAL A 532 4.53 5.96 -7.74
CA VAL A 532 5.87 5.43 -8.01
C VAL A 532 6.91 6.54 -8.14
N VAL A 533 6.56 7.66 -8.78
CA VAL A 533 7.43 8.84 -8.88
C VAL A 533 7.56 9.51 -7.52
N LEU A 534 6.45 9.71 -6.81
CA LEU A 534 6.40 10.39 -5.53
C LEU A 534 7.25 9.68 -4.46
N PHE A 535 7.14 8.36 -4.35
CA PHE A 535 7.97 7.54 -3.46
C PHE A 535 9.42 7.38 -3.93
N SER A 536 9.77 7.84 -5.13
CA SER A 536 11.17 7.93 -5.59
C SER A 536 11.82 9.28 -5.26
N MET A 537 11.04 10.28 -4.86
CA MET A 537 11.54 11.63 -4.59
C MET A 537 12.02 11.78 -3.13
N PRO A 538 13.00 12.66 -2.88
CA PRO A 538 13.40 13.03 -1.52
C PRO A 538 12.35 13.95 -0.88
N THR A 539 12.14 13.81 0.43
CA THR A 539 11.14 14.57 1.20
C THR A 539 11.50 16.04 1.40
N ALA A 540 12.79 16.40 1.32
CA ALA A 540 13.27 17.76 1.50
C ALA A 540 14.45 18.12 0.57
N LEU A 541 14.56 19.39 0.23
CA LEU A 541 15.65 20.00 -0.52
C LEU A 541 16.48 20.94 0.38
N PRO A 542 17.80 21.08 0.16
CA PRO A 542 18.61 20.42 -0.87
C PRO A 542 18.86 18.93 -0.59
N VAL A 543 19.05 18.15 -1.66
CA VAL A 543 19.35 16.71 -1.56
C VAL A 543 20.79 16.50 -1.15
N THR A 544 21.00 15.64 -0.15
CA THR A 544 22.29 15.20 0.36
C THR A 544 22.36 13.67 0.30
N GLU A 545 23.54 13.09 0.54
CA GLU A 545 23.70 11.63 0.58
C GLU A 545 22.81 10.94 1.63
N VAL A 546 22.44 11.67 2.69
CA VAL A 546 21.58 11.20 3.78
C VAL A 546 20.10 11.55 3.60
N THR A 547 19.76 12.56 2.79
CA THR A 547 18.35 12.94 2.51
C THR A 547 17.83 12.39 1.19
N MET A 548 18.69 11.77 0.37
CA MET A 548 18.29 11.11 -0.87
C MET A 548 17.44 9.87 -0.60
N ASN A 549 16.39 9.70 -1.39
CA ASN A 549 15.60 8.48 -1.41
C ASN A 549 16.19 7.47 -2.41
N TYR A 550 16.77 6.37 -1.91
CA TYR A 550 17.42 5.34 -2.73
C TYR A 550 16.46 4.26 -3.26
N ALA A 551 15.14 4.46 -3.16
CA ALA A 551 14.16 3.43 -3.48
C ALA A 551 14.25 2.90 -4.91
N SER A 552 14.36 3.80 -5.88
CA SER A 552 14.50 3.44 -7.30
C SER A 552 15.74 2.58 -7.57
N VAL A 553 16.87 2.88 -6.93
CA VAL A 553 18.11 2.10 -7.03
C VAL A 553 17.93 0.71 -6.45
N VAL A 554 17.32 0.60 -5.26
CA VAL A 554 17.06 -0.68 -4.60
C VAL A 554 16.09 -1.53 -5.44
N LEU A 555 15.02 -0.95 -5.98
CA LEU A 555 14.07 -1.63 -6.85
C LEU A 555 14.74 -2.16 -8.12
N VAL A 556 15.51 -1.33 -8.82
CA VAL A 556 16.27 -1.75 -10.01
C VAL A 556 17.29 -2.82 -9.68
N GLY A 557 17.95 -2.75 -8.52
CA GLY A 557 18.87 -3.76 -8.03
C GLY A 557 18.22 -5.13 -7.89
N PHE A 558 17.08 -5.21 -7.20
CA PHE A 558 16.34 -6.47 -7.08
C PHE A 558 15.80 -6.98 -8.42
N MET A 559 15.30 -6.09 -9.28
CA MET A 559 14.83 -6.47 -10.61
C MET A 559 15.96 -6.99 -11.51
N THR A 560 17.18 -6.47 -11.33
CA THR A 560 18.37 -6.98 -12.02
C THR A 560 18.70 -8.40 -11.56
N ILE A 561 18.62 -8.67 -10.25
CA ILE A 561 18.79 -10.03 -9.71
C ILE A 561 17.74 -10.99 -10.29
N ALA A 562 16.47 -10.56 -10.32
CA ALA A 562 15.39 -11.33 -10.92
C ALA A 562 15.62 -11.61 -12.42
N ALA A 563 16.11 -10.61 -13.18
CA ALA A 563 16.43 -10.75 -14.60
C ALA A 563 17.59 -11.72 -14.84
N ILE A 564 18.65 -11.66 -14.03
CA ILE A 564 19.77 -12.62 -14.08
C ILE A 564 19.25 -14.03 -13.80
N TRP A 565 18.43 -14.20 -12.75
CA TRP A 565 17.83 -15.49 -12.42
C TRP A 565 16.96 -16.04 -13.56
N TYR A 566 16.19 -15.18 -14.23
CA TYR A 566 15.42 -15.54 -15.41
C TYR A 566 16.30 -16.06 -16.55
N GLY A 567 17.36 -15.31 -16.87
CA GLY A 567 18.30 -15.64 -17.96
C GLY A 567 19.06 -16.95 -17.72
N VAL A 568 19.50 -17.19 -16.48
CA VAL A 568 20.31 -18.35 -16.10
C VAL A 568 19.47 -19.62 -15.99
N TYR A 569 18.35 -19.57 -15.28
CA TYR A 569 17.59 -20.77 -14.89
C TYR A 569 16.10 -20.68 -15.20
N ALA A 570 15.42 -19.61 -14.76
CA ALA A 570 13.95 -19.62 -14.71
C ALA A 570 13.30 -19.73 -16.10
N ARG A 571 13.93 -19.22 -17.17
CA ARG A 571 13.42 -19.38 -18.55
C ARG A 571 13.22 -20.85 -18.98
N ARG A 572 13.93 -21.79 -18.34
CA ARG A 572 13.85 -23.23 -18.67
C ARG A 572 12.73 -23.93 -17.90
N VAL A 573 12.49 -23.51 -16.65
CA VAL A 573 11.66 -24.23 -15.68
C VAL A 573 10.32 -23.55 -15.42
N TYR A 574 10.27 -22.22 -15.38
CA TYR A 574 9.05 -21.46 -15.13
C TYR A 574 8.17 -21.47 -16.38
N LYS A 575 6.99 -22.08 -16.29
CA LYS A 575 5.98 -22.10 -17.36
C LYS A 575 4.81 -21.15 -17.13
N GLY A 576 4.80 -20.48 -15.97
CA GLY A 576 3.66 -19.74 -15.45
C GLY A 576 2.92 -20.58 -14.40
N PRO A 577 2.06 -19.94 -13.60
CA PRO A 577 1.24 -20.65 -12.64
C PRO A 577 0.28 -21.63 -13.36
N PRO A 578 0.08 -22.84 -12.82
CA PRO A 578 -0.84 -23.79 -13.40
C PRO A 578 -2.28 -23.28 -13.33
N ALA A 579 -3.11 -23.62 -14.34
CA ALA A 579 -4.51 -23.17 -14.41
C ALA A 579 -5.37 -23.67 -13.24
N SER A 580 -4.93 -24.74 -12.56
CA SER A 580 -5.55 -25.30 -11.35
C SER A 580 -5.47 -24.37 -10.13
N ASP A 581 -4.62 -23.35 -10.17
CA ASP A 581 -4.42 -22.45 -9.03
C ASP A 581 -5.54 -21.42 -8.89
N GLY A 582 -6.36 -21.23 -9.93
CA GLY A 582 -7.62 -20.50 -9.83
C GLY A 582 -8.70 -21.38 -9.22
N LEU A 583 -9.22 -20.99 -8.05
CA LEU A 583 -10.23 -21.74 -7.28
C LEU A 583 -11.66 -21.57 -7.81
#